data_AF-A0A421B879-F1
#
_entry.id   AF-A0A421B879-F1
#
_cell.length_a   1.000
_cell.length_b   1.000
_cell.length_c   1.000
_cell.angle_alpha   90.00
_cell.angle_beta   90.00
_cell.angle_gamma   90.00
#
_symmetry.space_group_name_H-M   'P 1'
#
loop_
_entity.id
_entity.type
_entity.pdbx_description
1 polymer ?
#
loop_
_entity_poly.entity_id
_entity_poly.type
_entity_poly.pdbx_seq_one_letter_code
_entity_poly.pdbx_strand_id
1 'polypeptide(L)' 'MNGNTEHSMKHIATFCGQCNCGCPELWIDPDAPEERRVVITDDFGQRIQMSLGQLSDLVDDVKNGVVDQVLVAGR' A
#
# COMPACT_ATOMS: atom_id res chain seq x y z
N MET A 1 -24.63 -14.10 19.64
CA MET A 1 -23.47 -13.21 19.46
C MET A 1 -23.17 -13.20 17.96
N ASN A 2 -23.77 -12.28 17.21
CA ASN A 2 -23.61 -12.18 15.75
C ASN A 2 -22.94 -10.82 15.49
N GLY A 3 -21.68 -10.85 15.06
CA GLY A 3 -20.89 -9.64 14.87
C GLY A 3 -19.66 -9.93 14.03
N ASN A 4 -19.85 -10.49 12.84
CA ASN A 4 -18.85 -10.40 11.79
C ASN A 4 -19.12 -9.08 11.05
N THR A 5 -18.62 -7.98 11.59
CA THR A 5 -18.45 -6.76 10.82
C THR A 5 -17.41 -7.08 9.77
N GLU A 6 -17.84 -7.27 8.53
CA GLU A 6 -16.93 -7.47 7.40
C GLU A 6 -16.17 -6.15 7.21
N HIS A 7 -14.96 -6.04 7.77
CA HIS A 7 -14.05 -4.94 7.51
C HIS A 7 -13.66 -5.00 6.03
N SER A 8 -14.43 -4.35 5.16
CA SER A 8 -14.20 -4.39 3.72
C SER A 8 -13.02 -3.48 3.38
N MET A 9 -11.82 -4.04 3.42
CA MET A 9 -10.63 -3.43 2.82
C MET A 9 -10.88 -3.19 1.33
N LYS A 10 -10.58 -1.98 0.85
CA LYS A 10 -10.68 -1.64 -0.57
C LYS A 10 -9.33 -1.86 -1.26
N HIS A 11 -9.26 -2.80 -2.18
CA HIS A 11 -8.09 -3.02 -3.04
C HIS A 11 -7.86 -1.85 -3.99
N ILE A 12 -6.60 -1.46 -4.19
CA ILE A 12 -6.22 -0.37 -5.09
C ILE A 12 -5.23 -0.84 -6.16
N ALA A 13 -4.18 -1.56 -5.77
CA ALA A 13 -3.13 -1.97 -6.70
C ALA A 13 -2.38 -3.23 -6.24
N THR A 14 -1.79 -3.92 -7.20
CA THR A 14 -0.90 -5.07 -7.01
C THR A 14 0.44 -4.75 -7.69
N PHE A 15 1.55 -4.97 -7.00
CA PHE A 15 2.90 -4.60 -7.44
C PHE A 15 3.70 -5.80 -7.95
N CYS A 16 3.14 -6.52 -8.93
CA CYS A 16 3.82 -7.60 -9.63
C CYS A 16 3.29 -7.77 -11.06
N GLY A 17 4.04 -8.50 -11.90
CA GLY A 17 3.62 -8.87 -13.25
C GLY A 17 2.66 -10.07 -13.26
N GLN A 18 2.86 -11.02 -14.19
CA GLN A 18 1.98 -12.19 -14.36
C GLN A 18 2.34 -13.38 -13.44
N CYS A 19 2.78 -13.16 -12.19
CA CYS A 19 2.98 -14.25 -11.23
C CYS A 19 1.80 -14.35 -10.26
N ASN A 20 1.52 -15.56 -9.75
CA ASN A 20 0.59 -15.80 -8.65
C ASN A 20 1.35 -16.08 -7.34
N CYS A 21 2.49 -15.41 -7.13
CA CYS A 21 3.48 -15.77 -6.13
C CYS A 21 3.28 -15.13 -4.75
N GLY A 22 2.14 -14.45 -4.53
CA GLY A 22 1.95 -13.54 -3.41
C GLY A 22 2.65 -12.22 -3.75
N CYS A 23 1.88 -11.17 -3.99
CA CYS A 23 2.43 -9.92 -4.50
C CYS A 23 2.28 -8.83 -3.44
N PRO A 24 3.15 -7.83 -3.45
CA PRO A 24 2.89 -6.64 -2.66
C PRO A 24 1.63 -5.94 -3.16
N GLU A 25 0.83 -5.40 -2.25
CA GLU A 25 -0.49 -4.82 -2.57
C GLU A 25 -0.73 -3.53 -1.80
N LEU A 26 -1.58 -2.67 -2.38
CA LEU A 26 -2.06 -1.44 -1.78
C LEU A 26 -3.57 -1.54 -1.52
N TRP A 27 -3.97 -1.26 -0.29
CA TRP A 27 -5.34 -1.30 0.20
C TRP A 27 -5.71 -0.02 0.95
N ILE A 28 -7.00 0.27 1.04
CA ILE A 28 -7.58 1.28 1.94
C ILE A 28 -8.46 0.60 2.98
N ASP A 29 -8.16 0.84 4.26
CA ASP A 29 -8.97 0.45 5.41
C ASP A 29 -9.85 1.64 5.83
N PRO A 30 -11.16 1.66 5.48
CA PRO A 30 -12.03 2.78 5.86
C PRO A 30 -12.29 2.85 7.37
N ASP A 31 -12.14 1.73 8.07
CA ASP A 31 -12.46 1.59 9.49
C ASP A 31 -11.24 1.86 10.39
N ALA A 32 -10.05 2.02 9.80
CA ALA A 32 -8.84 2.39 10.52
C ALA A 32 -8.83 3.88 10.94
N PRO A 33 -8.09 4.21 12.01
CA PRO A 33 -7.72 5.60 12.33
C PRO A 33 -7.13 6.31 11.12
N GLU A 34 -7.37 7.62 11.00
CA GLU A 34 -7.00 8.44 9.84
C GLU A 34 -5.52 8.30 9.46
N GLU A 35 -4.65 8.20 10.46
CA GLU A 35 -3.21 8.05 10.34
C GLU A 35 -2.75 6.65 9.88
N ARG A 36 -3.67 5.69 9.68
CA ARG A 36 -3.37 4.29 9.34
C ARG A 36 -4.27 3.69 8.24
N ARG A 37 -5.03 4.51 7.52
CA ARG A 37 -6.01 4.05 6.51
C ARG A 37 -5.38 3.43 5.27
N VAL A 38 -4.20 3.88 4.87
CA VAL A 38 -3.48 3.30 3.74
C VAL A 38 -2.70 2.09 4.25
N VAL A 39 -2.86 0.95 3.59
CA VAL A 39 -2.16 -0.30 3.95
C VAL A 39 -1.39 -0.80 2.74
N ILE A 40 -0.08 -1.00 2.90
CA ILE A 40 0.75 -1.72 1.93
C ILE A 40 1.19 -3.02 2.58
N THR A 41 1.00 -4.14 1.89
CA THR A 41 1.51 -5.46 2.28
C THR A 41 2.60 -5.88 1.32
N ASP A 42 3.62 -6.59 1.81
CA ASP A 42 4.60 -7.29 0.96
C ASP A 42 4.32 -8.80 0.90
N ASP A 43 5.11 -9.50 0.10
CA ASP A 43 5.07 -10.95 -0.11
C ASP A 43 5.67 -11.77 1.05
N PHE A 44 6.32 -11.12 2.02
CA PHE A 44 6.88 -11.72 3.23
C PHE A 44 5.97 -11.52 4.46
N GLY A 45 4.80 -10.90 4.29
CA GLY A 45 3.83 -10.63 5.36
C GLY A 45 4.11 -9.37 6.18
N GLN A 46 5.03 -8.51 5.73
CA GLN A 46 5.21 -7.19 6.31
C GLN A 46 4.05 -6.27 5.92
N ARG A 47 3.78 -5.30 6.79
CA ARG A 47 2.67 -4.36 6.65
C ARG A 47 3.14 -2.96 7.00
N ILE A 48 2.92 -2.03 6.07
CA ILE A 48 3.10 -0.60 6.28
C ILE A 48 1.70 0.02 6.38
N GLN A 49 1.51 0.89 7.37
CA GLN A 49 0.31 1.71 7.47
C GLN A 49 0.68 3.19 7.49
N MET A 50 -0.10 4.00 6.79
CA MET A 50 0.11 5.44 6.71
C MET A 50 -1.23 6.18 6.51
N SER A 51 -1.19 7.50 6.68
CA SER A 51 -2.34 8.35 6.35
C SER A 51 -2.48 8.53 4.84
N LEU A 52 -3.66 9.02 4.39
CA LEU A 52 -3.83 9.43 2.99
C LEU A 52 -2.91 10.59 2.60
N GLY A 53 -2.59 11.50 3.54
CA GLY A 53 -1.65 12.60 3.31
C GLY A 53 -0.24 12.09 3.01
N GLN A 54 0.25 11.13 3.80
CA GLN A 54 1.56 10.52 3.57
C GLN A 54 1.63 9.76 2.23
N LEU A 55 0.55 9.11 1.81
CA LEU A 55 0.48 8.52 0.48
C LEU A 55 0.50 9.60 -0.62
N SER A 56 -0.15 10.74 -0.41
CA SER A 56 -0.11 11.87 -1.33
C SER A 56 1.32 12.39 -1.51
N ASP A 57 2.04 12.61 -0.41
CA ASP A 57 3.43 13.05 -0.44
C ASP A 57 4.33 12.05 -1.20
N LEU A 58 4.16 10.75 -0.93
CA LEU A 58 4.88 9.69 -1.66
C LEU A 58 4.58 9.73 -3.16
N VAL A 59 3.31 9.91 -3.55
CA VAL A 59 2.92 10.00 -4.96
C VAL A 59 3.53 11.23 -5.63
N ASP A 60 3.60 12.35 -4.93
CA ASP A 60 4.22 13.57 -5.46
C ASP A 60 5.73 13.40 -5.63
N ASP A 61 6.42 12.76 -4.68
CA ASP A 61 7.85 12.41 -4.81
C ASP A 61 8.11 11.47 -5.99
N VAL A 62 7.25 10.47 -6.20
CA VAL A 62 7.32 9.57 -7.36
C VAL A 62 7.13 10.36 -8.67
N LYS A 63 6.12 11.21 -8.75
CA LYS A 63 5.85 12.02 -9.96
C LYS A 63 6.96 13.03 -10.27
N ASN A 64 7.63 13.54 -9.24
CA ASN A 64 8.77 14.45 -9.38
C ASN A 64 10.10 13.73 -9.66
N GLY A 65 10.09 12.39 -9.78
CA GLY A 65 11.29 11.60 -10.08
C GLY A 65 12.27 11.49 -8.92
N VAL A 66 11.86 11.80 -7.68
CA VAL A 66 12.72 11.68 -6.49
C VAL A 66 13.12 10.23 -6.28
N VAL A 67 12.15 9.32 -6.43
CA VAL A 67 12.34 7.88 -6.21
C VAL A 67 13.15 7.21 -7.33
N ASP A 68 13.23 7.81 -8.53
CA ASP A 68 14.00 7.25 -9.65
C ASP A 68 15.48 7.06 -9.30
N GLN A 69 16.01 7.90 -8.41
CA GLN A 69 17.39 7.81 -7.92
C GLN A 69 17.67 6.47 -7.23
N VAL A 70 16.68 5.89 -6.56
CA VAL A 70 16.78 4.58 -5.90
C VAL A 70 16.77 3.45 -6.93
N LEU A 71 16.02 3.61 -8.02
CA LEU A 71 15.89 2.59 -9.06
C LEU A 71 17.12 2.49 -9.96
N VAL A 72 17.89 3.58 -10.12
CA VAL A 72 19.15 3.58 -10.87
C VAL A 72 20.25 2.84 -10.10
N ALA A 73 20.27 2.92 -8.77
CA ALA A 73 21.25 2.23 -7.92
C ALA A 73 21.02 0.71 -7.81
N GLY A 74 19.84 0.22 -8.19
CA GLY A 74 19.44 -1.19 -8.14
C GLY A 74 19.58 -1.95 -9.47
N ARG A 75 20.19 -1.35 -10.49
CA ARG A 75 20.53 -2.00 -11.78
C ARG A 75 22.01 -2.32 -11.89
#